data_AF-R9GMF8-F1
#
_entry.id   AF-R9GMF8-F1
#
_cell.length_a   1.000
_cell.length_b   1.000
_cell.length_c   1.000
_cell.angle_alpha   90.00
_cell.angle_beta   90.00
_cell.angle_gamma   90.00
#
_symmetry.space_group_name_H-M   'P 1'
#
loop_
_entity.id
_entity.type
_entity.pdbx_description
1 polymer ?
#
loop_
_entity_poly.entity_id
_entity_poly.type
_entity_poly.pdbx_seq_one_letter_code
_entity_poly.pdbx_strand_id
1 'polypeptide(L)'
;MVIEKSISFHDQPMLKMNGTDYVVNIEEIEAFIEQCGKFMPLDNVAQFEVLTQEISDTLIDSARGDLTIEQIRPHLLFLREIGFLLKTMLSPVQENNLPI
;
A
#
# COMPACT_ATOMS: atom_id res chain seq x y z
N MET A 1 -1.20 -20.42 -32.29
CA MET A 1 -0.35 -20.28 -31.09
C MET A 1 -1.29 -20.18 -29.91
N VAL A 2 -1.49 -21.29 -29.19
CA VAL A 2 -2.36 -21.32 -28.01
C VAL A 2 -1.52 -20.78 -26.86
N ILE A 3 -1.88 -19.61 -26.35
CA ILE A 3 -1.25 -19.08 -25.14
C ILE A 3 -1.89 -19.86 -23.99
N GLU A 4 -1.20 -20.93 -23.57
CA GLU A 4 -1.52 -21.61 -22.33
C GLU A 4 -1.29 -20.63 -21.19
N LYS A 5 -2.38 -20.07 -20.68
CA LYS A 5 -2.37 -19.31 -19.44
C LYS A 5 -2.05 -20.34 -18.35
N SER A 6 -0.80 -20.39 -17.91
CA SER A 6 -0.39 -21.14 -16.73
C SER A 6 -1.11 -20.55 -15.53
N ILE A 7 -2.24 -21.14 -15.15
CA ILE A 7 -2.98 -20.79 -13.95
C ILE A 7 -2.14 -21.33 -12.78
N SER A 8 -1.36 -20.47 -12.12
CA SER A 8 -0.87 -20.81 -10.78
C SER A 8 -2.04 -20.67 -9.82
N PHE A 9 -2.41 -21.77 -9.18
CA PHE A 9 -3.30 -21.73 -8.03
C PHE A 9 -2.45 -21.30 -6.84
N HIS A 10 -2.34 -20.00 -6.61
CA HIS A 10 -1.85 -19.51 -5.32
C HIS A 10 -3.00 -19.66 -4.32
N ASP A 11 -2.77 -20.43 -3.25
CA ASP A 11 -3.64 -20.41 -2.08
C ASP A 11 -3.85 -18.95 -1.67
N GLN A 12 -5.09 -18.45 -1.80
CA GLN A 12 -5.37 -17.06 -1.49
C GLN A 12 -5.14 -16.84 0.01
N PRO A 13 -4.33 -15.84 0.41
CA PRO A 13 -4.07 -15.61 1.81
C PRO A 13 -5.38 -15.30 2.56
N MET A 14 -5.55 -15.90 3.73
CA MET A 14 -6.74 -15.72 4.55
C MET A 14 -6.39 -15.05 5.89
N LEU A 15 -7.20 -14.07 6.28
CA LEU A 15 -7.11 -13.40 7.59
C LEU A 15 -8.29 -13.81 8.45
N LYS A 16 -8.05 -14.12 9.72
CA LYS A 16 -9.10 -14.42 10.68
C LYS A 16 -9.29 -13.27 11.66
N MET A 17 -10.47 -12.68 11.69
CA MET A 17 -10.82 -11.57 12.57
C MET A 17 -12.15 -11.86 13.26
N ASN A 18 -12.16 -11.84 14.59
CA ASN A 18 -13.37 -12.09 15.40
C ASN A 18 -14.12 -13.38 15.00
N GLY A 19 -13.38 -14.44 14.66
CA GLY A 19 -13.96 -15.73 14.24
C GLY A 19 -14.47 -15.78 12.80
N THR A 20 -14.39 -14.68 12.05
CA THR A 20 -14.72 -14.62 10.62
C THR A 20 -13.45 -14.72 9.79
N ASP A 21 -13.48 -15.56 8.75
CA ASP A 21 -12.39 -15.71 7.81
C ASP A 21 -12.60 -14.81 6.59
N TYR A 22 -11.57 -14.06 6.23
CA TYR A 22 -11.55 -13.12 5.11
C TYR A 22 -10.51 -13.55 4.10
N VAL A 23 -10.89 -13.63 2.83
CA VAL A 23 -9.95 -13.84 1.73
C VAL A 23 -9.30 -12.50 1.39
N VAL A 24 -7.97 -12.46 1.38
CA VAL A 24 -7.22 -11.29 0.96
C VAL A 24 -7.19 -11.26 -0.56
N ASN A 25 -7.76 -10.20 -1.14
CA ASN A 25 -7.70 -9.97 -2.58
C ASN A 25 -6.35 -9.31 -2.93
N ILE A 26 -5.37 -10.15 -3.26
CA ILE A 26 -4.02 -9.69 -3.59
C ILE A 26 -4.00 -8.82 -4.86
N GLU A 27 -4.84 -9.11 -5.85
CA GLU A 27 -4.89 -8.35 -7.11
C GLU A 27 -5.27 -6.88 -6.87
N GLU A 28 -6.21 -6.61 -5.96
CA GLU A 28 -6.60 -5.24 -5.60
C GLU A 28 -5.50 -4.51 -4.80
N ILE A 29 -4.74 -5.24 -3.97
CA ILE A 29 -3.61 -4.68 -3.23
C ILE A 29 -2.49 -4.29 -4.20
N GLU A 30 -2.18 -5.15 -5.17
CA GLU A 30 -1.19 -4.87 -6.22
C GLU A 30 -1.61 -3.66 -7.06
N ALA A 31 -2.88 -3.62 -7.50
CA ALA A 31 -3.41 -2.49 -8.25
C ALA A 31 -3.34 -1.18 -7.45
N PHE A 32 -3.65 -1.22 -6.15
CA PHE A 32 -3.51 -0.06 -5.27
C PHE A 32 -2.05 0.42 -5.20
N ILE A 33 -1.09 -0.48 -4.98
CA ILE A 33 0.34 -0.14 -4.93
C ILE A 33 0.83 0.44 -6.26
N GLU A 34 0.39 -0.12 -7.40
CA GLU A 34 0.73 0.41 -8.73
C GLU A 34 0.22 1.84 -8.91
N GLN A 35 -0.99 2.15 -8.43
CA GLN A 35 -1.53 3.51 -8.44
C GLN A 35 -0.73 4.45 -7.55
N CYS A 36 -0.29 4.00 -6.36
CA CYS A 36 0.63 4.76 -5.51
C CYS A 36 1.94 5.08 -6.24
N GLY A 37 2.46 4.14 -7.04
CA GLY A 37 3.65 4.31 -7.88
C GLY A 37 3.55 5.44 -8.92
N LYS A 38 2.33 5.85 -9.30
CA LYS A 38 2.10 6.98 -10.22
C LYS A 38 2.28 8.34 -9.55
N PHE A 39 2.12 8.40 -8.22
CA PHE A 39 2.36 9.62 -7.45
C PHE A 39 3.85 9.80 -7.13
N MET A 40 4.52 8.70 -6.76
CA MET A 40 5.95 8.67 -6.47
C MET A 40 6.51 7.27 -6.77
N PRO A 41 7.73 7.14 -7.34
CA PRO A 41 8.39 5.85 -7.47
C PRO A 41 8.52 5.12 -6.11
N LEU A 42 8.18 3.83 -6.09
CA LEU A 42 8.19 2.96 -4.91
C LEU A 42 9.26 1.85 -5.07
N ASP A 43 10.50 2.28 -5.23
CA ASP A 43 11.70 1.45 -5.31
C ASP A 43 12.12 0.84 -3.95
N ASN A 44 11.64 1.40 -2.84
CA ASN A 44 11.89 0.86 -1.50
C ASN A 44 10.69 1.07 -0.56
N VAL A 45 10.63 0.24 0.49
CA VAL A 45 9.52 0.23 1.45
C VAL A 45 9.42 1.53 2.27
N ALA A 46 10.53 2.24 2.47
CA ALA A 46 10.52 3.53 3.18
C ALA A 46 9.79 4.63 2.37
N GLN A 47 9.66 4.48 1.05
CA GLN A 47 8.96 5.46 0.21
C GLN A 47 7.44 5.44 0.41
N PHE A 48 6.85 4.40 1.01
CA PHE A 48 5.42 4.44 1.38
C PHE A 48 5.15 5.45 2.49
N GLU A 49 6.04 5.54 3.50
CA GLU A 49 5.92 6.57 4.54
C GLU A 49 6.07 7.96 3.92
N VAL A 50 7.07 8.14 3.06
CA VAL A 50 7.29 9.40 2.34
C VAL A 50 6.07 9.78 1.49
N LEU A 51 5.50 8.85 0.73
CA LEU A 51 4.29 9.09 -0.06
C LEU A 51 3.13 9.59 0.82
N THR A 52 2.86 8.91 1.93
CA THR A 52 1.76 9.31 2.82
C THR A 52 2.03 10.65 3.52
N GLN A 53 3.30 10.98 3.76
CA GLN A 53 3.71 12.27 4.28
C GLN A 53 3.51 13.38 3.25
N GLU A 54 3.94 13.21 2.01
CA GLU A 54 3.77 14.19 0.92
C GLU A 54 2.27 14.50 0.65
N ILE A 55 1.43 13.47 0.66
CA ILE A 55 -0.03 13.65 0.55
C ILE A 55 -0.57 14.43 1.75
N SER A 56 -0.10 14.10 2.97
CA SER A 56 -0.50 14.78 4.19
C SER A 56 -0.11 16.26 4.19
N ASP A 57 1.12 16.57 3.77
CA ASP A 57 1.63 17.94 3.68
C ASP A 57 0.86 18.74 2.62
N THR A 58 0.56 18.12 1.47
CA THR A 58 -0.29 18.72 0.44
C THR A 58 -1.69 19.03 0.97
N LEU A 59 -2.29 18.14 1.76
CA LEU A 59 -3.60 18.38 2.38
C LEU A 59 -3.56 19.52 3.40
N ILE A 60 -2.50 19.59 4.21
CA ILE A 60 -2.30 20.67 5.20
C ILE A 60 -2.13 22.01 4.50
N ASP A 61 -1.33 22.07 3.44
CA ASP A 61 -1.10 23.30 2.67
C ASP A 61 -2.37 23.74 1.92
N SER A 62 -3.17 22.77 1.43
CA SER A 62 -4.48 23.03 0.82
C SER A 62 -5.53 23.48 1.83
N ALA A 63 -5.43 23.03 3.09
CA ALA A 63 -6.29 23.44 4.20
C ALA A 63 -5.98 24.84 4.74
N ARG A 64 -5.08 25.60 4.09
CA ARG A 64 -4.97 27.05 4.32
C ARG A 64 -6.10 27.84 3.64
N GLY A 65 -6.98 27.19 2.88
CA GLY A 65 -8.18 27.75 2.24
C GLY A 65 -9.50 27.39 2.94
N ASP A 66 -10.49 26.91 2.19
CA ASP A 66 -11.89 26.65 2.63
C ASP A 66 -12.06 25.49 3.65
N LEU A 67 -11.00 24.73 3.91
CA LEU A 67 -11.01 23.57 4.80
C LEU A 67 -10.20 23.86 6.05
N THR A 68 -10.76 23.57 7.22
CA THR A 68 -10.05 23.72 8.49
C THR A 68 -9.19 22.49 8.78
N ILE A 69 -8.14 22.67 9.60
CA ILE A 69 -7.30 21.56 10.10
C ILE A 69 -8.14 20.47 10.78
N GLU A 70 -9.19 20.82 11.52
CA GLU A 70 -10.04 19.83 12.19
C GLU A 70 -10.85 18.97 11.20
N GLN A 71 -11.19 19.50 10.02
CA GLN A 71 -11.87 18.73 8.97
C GLN A 71 -10.92 17.76 8.26
N ILE A 72 -9.63 18.11 8.14
CA ILE A 72 -8.65 17.23 7.47
C ILE A 72 -7.97 16.25 8.44
N ARG A 73 -7.98 16.51 9.75
CA ARG A 73 -7.33 15.66 10.78
C ARG A 73 -7.64 14.16 10.65
N PRO A 74 -8.89 13.70 10.41
CA PRO A 74 -9.18 12.28 10.24
C PRO A 74 -8.46 11.67 9.03
N HIS A 75 -8.33 12.41 7.93
CA HIS A 75 -7.65 11.97 6.71
C HIS A 75 -6.14 11.83 6.95
N LEU A 76 -5.54 12.77 7.68
CA LEU A 76 -4.12 12.70 8.07
C LEU A 76 -3.83 11.47 8.94
N LEU A 77 -4.69 11.19 9.91
CA LEU A 77 -4.55 9.99 10.75
C LEU A 77 -4.67 8.72 9.92
N PHE A 78 -5.62 8.66 8.99
CA PHE A 78 -5.79 7.51 8.10
C PHE A 78 -4.57 7.27 7.21
N LEU A 79 -4.03 8.33 6.59
CA LEU A 79 -2.83 8.24 5.76
C LEU A 79 -1.62 7.73 6.54
N ARG A 80 -1.47 8.16 7.80
CA ARG A 80 -0.42 7.65 8.69
C ARG A 80 -0.54 6.13 8.93
N GLU A 81 -1.75 5.65 9.23
CA GLU A 81 -1.96 4.21 9.45
C GLU A 81 -1.76 3.39 8.17
N ILE A 82 -2.12 3.93 6.99
CA ILE A 82 -1.81 3.30 5.70
C ILE A 82 -0.29 3.19 5.50
N GLY A 83 0.46 4.27 5.75
CA GLY A 83 1.91 4.26 5.58
C GLY A 83 2.57 3.20 6.45
N PHE A 84 2.14 3.09 7.71
CA PHE A 84 2.59 2.05 8.63
C PHE A 84 2.23 0.63 8.15
N LEU A 85 0.99 0.43 7.69
CA LEU A 85 0.51 -0.86 7.19
C LEU A 85 1.34 -1.33 5.98
N LEU A 86 1.53 -0.47 4.99
CA LEU A 86 2.28 -0.80 3.77
C LEU A 86 3.75 -1.09 4.09
N LYS A 87 4.35 -0.31 5.00
CA LYS A 87 5.72 -0.56 5.46
C LYS A 87 5.89 -1.91 6.16
N THR A 88 4.88 -2.36 6.88
CA THR A 88 4.96 -3.59 7.68
C THR A 88 4.56 -4.83 6.89
N MET A 89 3.65 -4.70 5.93
CA MET A 89 3.19 -5.81 5.09
C MET A 89 4.12 -6.09 3.91
N LEU A 90 4.85 -5.09 3.43
CA LEU A 90 5.71 -5.22 2.27
C LEU A 90 7.17 -5.26 2.72
N SER A 91 7.87 -6.32 2.34
CA SER A 91 9.31 -6.43 2.47
C SER A 91 9.87 -6.70 1.08
N PRO A 92 10.98 -6.07 0.67
CA PRO A 92 11.62 -6.44 -0.57
C PRO A 92 12.04 -7.90 -0.44
N VAL A 93 11.82 -8.70 -1.49
CA VAL A 93 12.46 -10.00 -1.57
C VAL A 93 13.96 -9.71 -1.60
N GLN A 94 14.68 -10.02 -0.51
CA GLN A 94 16.12 -10.13 -0.60
C GLN A 94 16.37 -11.26 -1.60
N GLU A 95 16.84 -10.93 -2.79
CA GLU A 95 17.47 -11.94 -3.65
C GLU A 95 18.62 -12.51 -2.81
N ASN A 96 18.38 -13.67 -2.20
CA ASN A 96 19.44 -14.49 -1.66
C ASN A 96 20.39 -14.71 -2.83
N ASN A 97 21.54 -14.02 -2.79
CA ASN A 97 22.69 -14.37 -3.61
C ASN A 97 23.00 -15.84 -3.29
N LEU A 98 22.47 -16.74 -4.12
CA LEU A 98 22.87 -18.14 -4.11
C LEU A 98 24.37 -18.16 -4.41
N PRO A 99 25.21 -18.69 -3.50
CA PRO A 99 26.62 -18.87 -3.84
C PRO A 99 26.69 -19.89 -4.99
N ILE A 100 27.32 -19.47 -6.08
CA ILE A 100 27.74 -20.33 -7.20
C ILE A 100 28.80 -21.31 -6.68
#